data_AF-A0A101E3E3-F1
#
_entry.id   AF-A0A101E3E3-F1
#
_cell.length_a   1.000
_cell.length_b   1.000
_cell.length_c   1.000
_cell.angle_alpha   90.00
_cell.angle_beta   90.00
_cell.angle_gamma   90.00
#
_symmetry.space_group_name_H-M   'P 1'
#
loop_
_entity.id
_entity.type
_entity.pdbx_description
1 polymer ?
#
loop_
_entity_poly.entity_id
_entity_poly.type
_entity_poly.pdbx_seq_one_letter_code
_entity_poly.pdbx_strand_id
1 'polypeptide(L)' 'MQGWILKDEANHRFEFPYFTLNPGKTVTVHTGRGSDTSTDLYWNRGTAVWNNDHDTAYLYDSSGKLIDSYSY' A
#
# COMPACT_ATOMS: atom_id res chain seq x y z
N MET A 1 -2.81 -4.02 10.92
CA MET A 1 -2.21 -4.09 9.57
C MET A 1 -0.71 -4.36 9.60
N GLN A 2 -0.06 -4.50 10.77
CA GLN A 2 1.37 -4.82 10.83
C GLN A 2 1.71 -6.08 10.03
N GLY A 3 2.78 -6.04 9.23
CA GLY A 3 3.25 -7.12 8.38
C GLY A 3 2.46 -7.31 7.07
N TRP A 4 1.41 -6.51 6.83
CA TRP A 4 0.74 -6.48 5.53
C TRP A 4 1.60 -5.74 4.51
N ILE A 5 1.42 -6.09 3.23
CA ILE A 5 2.22 -5.54 2.14
C ILE A 5 1.32 -5.11 1.00
N LEU A 6 1.47 -3.87 0.56
CA LEU A 6 1.00 -3.39 -0.73
C LEU A 6 2.18 -3.42 -1.71
N LYS A 7 1.98 -3.97 -2.92
CA LYS A 7 3.01 -3.97 -3.97
C LYS A 7 2.41 -3.74 -5.35
N ASP A 8 3.24 -3.28 -6.28
CA ASP A 8 2.94 -3.20 -7.71
C ASP A 8 3.48 -4.43 -8.49
N GLU A 9 3.27 -4.46 -9.80
CA GLU A 9 3.80 -5.51 -10.68
C GLU A 9 5.33 -5.53 -10.75
N ALA A 10 5.96 -4.37 -10.62
CA ALA A 10 7.42 -4.23 -10.59
C ALA A 10 8.06 -4.59 -9.24
N ASN A 11 7.28 -5.09 -8.28
CA ASN A 11 7.72 -5.54 -6.96
C ASN A 11 8.29 -4.42 -6.06
N HIS A 12 7.87 -3.18 -6.26
CA HIS A 12 7.97 -2.14 -5.25
C HIS A 12 7.03 -2.50 -4.10
N ARG A 13 7.56 -2.59 -2.87
CA ARG A 13 6.79 -3.02 -1.69
C ARG A 13 6.66 -1.92 -0.63
N PHE A 14 5.43 -1.65 -0.22
CA PHE A 14 5.09 -0.87 0.97
C PHE A 14 4.67 -1.83 2.07
N GLU A 15 5.44 -1.86 3.16
CA GLU A 15 5.05 -2.58 4.36
C GLU A 15 4.26 -1.64 5.28
N PHE A 16 3.07 -2.07 5.69
CA PHE A 16 2.26 -1.26 6.57
C PHE A 16 2.94 -1.13 7.95
N PRO A 17 3.06 0.10 8.49
CA PRO A 17 3.58 0.31 9.83
C PRO A 17 2.61 -0.25 10.88
N TYR A 18 2.90 -0.01 12.16
CA TYR A 18 1.94 -0.30 13.23
C TYR A 18 0.68 0.57 13.05
N PHE A 19 -0.31 0.01 12.35
CA PHE A 19 -1.52 0.69 11.94
C PHE A 19 -2.75 -0.21 12.12
N THR A 20 -3.84 0.38 12.57
CA THR A 20 -5.13 -0.29 12.76
C THR A 20 -6.16 0.34 11.87
N LEU A 21 -6.70 -0.44 10.94
CA LEU A 21 -7.84 -0.04 10.12
C LEU A 21 -9.12 -0.64 10.72
N ASN A 22 -10.03 0.22 11.18
CA ASN A 22 -11.31 -0.23 11.72
C ASN A 22 -12.25 -0.70 10.60
N PRO A 23 -13.20 -1.61 10.89
CA PRO A 23 -14.19 -2.06 9.90
C PRO A 23 -14.93 -0.88 9.24
N GLY A 24 -15.06 -0.93 7.92
CA GLY A 24 -15.74 0.10 7.12
C GLY A 24 -15.00 1.45 7.03
N LYS A 25 -13.73 1.51 7.46
CA LYS A 25 -12.87 2.69 7.28
C LYS A 25 -11.90 2.49 6.11
N THR A 26 -11.36 3.61 5.64
CA THR A 26 -10.41 3.67 4.53
C THR A 26 -9.12 4.33 5.00
N VAL A 27 -8.00 3.87 4.43
CA VAL A 27 -6.69 4.50 4.53
C VAL A 27 -6.13 4.70 3.12
N THR A 28 -5.44 5.81 2.90
CA THR A 28 -4.77 6.13 1.64
C THR A 28 -3.27 5.96 1.80
N VAL A 29 -2.64 5.22 0.89
CA VAL A 29 -1.17 5.11 0.83
C VAL A 29 -0.65 6.01 -0.28
N HIS A 30 0.12 7.02 0.09
CA HIS A 30 0.76 7.95 -0.81
C HIS A 30 2.17 7.45 -1.13
N THR A 31 2.52 7.39 -2.42
CA THR A 31 3.89 7.03 -2.86
C THR A 31 4.94 8.01 -2.34
N GLY A 32 4.59 9.29 -2.28
CA GLY A 32 5.50 10.37 -1.95
C GLY A 32 5.88 10.46 -0.47
N ARG A 33 6.58 11.55 -0.13
CA ARG A 33 6.95 11.88 1.25
C ARG A 33 5.81 12.56 1.99
N GLY A 34 5.75 12.30 3.28
CA GLY A 34 4.82 12.94 4.22
C GLY A 34 4.91 12.31 5.60
N SER A 35 3.98 12.67 6.46
CA SER A 35 3.90 12.15 7.83
C SER A 35 2.65 11.31 7.99
N ASP A 36 2.82 10.09 8.48
CA ASP A 36 1.71 9.15 8.69
C ASP A 36 0.66 9.72 9.66
N THR A 37 -0.61 9.46 9.34
CA THR A 37 -1.78 9.79 10.15
C THR A 37 -2.67 8.56 10.30
N SER A 38 -3.84 8.72 10.92
CA SER A 38 -4.84 7.65 11.02
C SER A 38 -5.51 7.31 9.69
N THR A 39 -5.38 8.14 8.66
CA THR A 39 -6.05 7.97 7.35
C THR A 39 -5.10 8.04 6.17
N ASP A 40 -3.87 8.51 6.37
CA ASP A 40 -2.89 8.74 5.32
C ASP A 40 -1.56 8.15 5.74
N LEU A 41 -1.01 7.29 4.90
CA LEU A 41 0.29 6.67 5.07
C LEU A 41 1.21 7.08 3.93
N TYR A 42 2.49 7.23 4.21
CA TYR A 42 3.47 7.71 3.24
C TYR A 42 4.58 6.71 3.03
N TRP A 43 4.75 6.27 1.79
CA TRP A 43 5.80 5.34 1.38
C TRP A 43 7.17 6.03 1.28
N ASN A 44 7.21 7.36 1.38
CA ASN A 44 8.43 8.16 1.43
C ASN A 44 9.37 7.96 0.23
N ARG A 45 8.82 7.58 -0.92
CA ARG A 45 9.60 7.45 -2.16
C ARG A 45 9.77 8.82 -2.83
N GLY A 46 10.92 8.99 -3.49
CA GLY A 46 11.20 10.14 -4.35
C GLY A 46 10.89 9.91 -5.83
N THR A 47 10.44 8.70 -6.18
CA THR A 47 10.16 8.28 -7.56
C THR A 47 8.76 7.67 -7.62
N ALA A 48 8.14 7.74 -8.79
CA ALA A 48 6.86 7.08 -9.04
C ALA A 48 6.96 5.55 -8.81
N VAL A 49 5.86 4.97 -8.36
CA VAL A 49 5.64 3.51 -8.30
C VAL A 49 4.74 3.14 -9.47
N TRP A 50 3.56 3.77 -9.49
CA TRP A 50 2.46 3.44 -10.37
C TRP A 50 2.69 3.90 -11.81
N ASN A 51 2.34 3.04 -12.76
CA ASN A 51 2.38 3.36 -14.18
C ASN A 51 1.08 4.06 -14.64
N ASN A 52 1.15 4.97 -15.60
CA ASN A 52 -0.01 5.73 -16.08
C ASN A 52 -0.89 4.94 -17.06
N ASP A 53 -0.32 3.96 -17.77
CA ASP A 53 -1.03 3.22 -18.82
C ASP A 53 -1.71 1.95 -18.27
N HIS A 54 -0.97 1.16 -17.48
CA HIS A 54 -1.45 -0.06 -16.86
C HIS A 54 -0.56 -0.44 -15.68
N ASP A 55 -1.16 -0.81 -14.56
CA ASP A 55 -0.47 -1.37 -13.40
C ASP A 55 -1.43 -2.25 -12.60
N THR A 56 -0.88 -3.09 -11.73
CA THR A 56 -1.66 -3.89 -10.78
C THR A 56 -1.16 -3.69 -9.36
N ALA A 57 -2.07 -3.24 -8.50
CA ALA A 57 -1.85 -3.23 -7.05
C ALA A 57 -2.21 -4.60 -6.46
N TYR A 58 -1.34 -5.14 -5.61
CA TYR A 58 -1.56 -6.37 -4.86
C TYR A 58 -1.46 -6.13 -3.36
N LEU A 59 -2.42 -6.65 -2.61
CA LEU A 59 -2.45 -6.57 -1.15
C LEU A 59 -2.27 -7.95 -0.53
N TYR A 60 -1.23 -8.11 0.28
CA TYR A 60 -0.92 -9.34 1.01
C TYR A 60 -1.12 -9.13 2.51
N ASP A 61 -1.63 -10.17 3.17
CA ASP A 61 -1.66 -10.22 4.64
C ASP A 61 -0.30 -10.56 5.24
N SER A 62 -0.22 -10.55 6.57
CA SER A 62 0.99 -10.86 7.34
C SER A 62 1.47 -12.31 7.23
N SER A 63 0.66 -13.22 6.68
CA SER A 63 1.07 -14.60 6.37
C SER A 63 1.64 -14.75 4.95
N GLY A 64 1.62 -13.67 4.16
CA GLY A 64 2.02 -13.68 2.76
C GLY A 64 0.93 -14.16 1.81
N LYS A 65 -0.32 -14.26 2.27
CA LYS A 65 -1.46 -14.63 1.42
C LYS A 65 -1.95 -13.39 0.67
N LEU A 66 -2.19 -13.53 -0.63
CA LEU A 66 -2.85 -12.50 -1.45
C LEU A 66 -4.31 -12.37 -0.98
N ILE A 67 -4.67 -11.16 -0.54
CA ILE A 67 -6.01 -10.82 -0.08
C ILE A 67 -6.81 -10.16 -1.20
N ASP A 68 -6.18 -9.26 -1.95
CA ASP A 68 -6.85 -8.54 -3.02
C ASP A 68 -5.86 -8.09 -4.10
N SER A 69 -6.38 -7.83 -5.30
CA SER A 69 -5.63 -7.26 -6.41
C SER A 69 -6.51 -6.39 -7.28
N TYR A 70 -5.97 -5.28 -7.77
CA TYR A 70 -6.68 -4.36 -8.65
C TYR A 70 -5.78 -3.89 -9.79
N SER A 71 -6.26 -4.05 -11.01
CA SER A 71 -5.60 -3.57 -12.24
C SER A 71 -6.45 -2.48 -12.88
N TYR A 72 -5.81 -1.47 -13.48
CA TYR A 72 -6.48 -0.40 -14.23
C TYR A 72 -5.88 -0.20 -15.62
#